data_AF-A0A8X7C8E7-F1
#
_entry.id   AF-A0A8X7C8E7-F1
#
_cell.length_a   1.000
_cell.length_b   1.000
_cell.length_c   1.000
_cell.angle_alpha   90.00
_cell.angle_beta   90.00
_cell.angle_gamma   90.00
#
_symmetry.space_group_name_H-M   'P 1'
#
loop_
_entity.id
_entity.type
_entity.pdbx_description
1 polymer ?
#
loop_
_entity_poly.entity_id
_entity_poly.type
_entity_poly.pdbx_seq_one_letter_code
_entity_poly.pdbx_strand_id
1 'polypeptide(L)'
;MTEDFLHQARRNNPTENIEYYDALFNNTLLILEGKILSITGNKLALYGLPEPVHDQPELTSKDVLRETSYDVQALRAYMAANVPRLTASLYSHLWNDR
;
A
#
# COMPACT_ATOMS: atom_id res chain seq x y z
N MET A 1 4.57 13.44 22.11
CA MET A 1 4.68 13.29 20.64
C MET A 1 3.66 14.15 19.91
N THR A 2 2.36 13.87 20.00
CA THR A 2 1.30 14.75 19.43
C THR A 2 1.40 16.19 19.92
N GLU A 3 1.61 16.37 21.21
CA GLU A 3 1.83 17.70 21.80
C GLU A 3 3.08 18.40 21.21
N ASP A 4 4.15 17.66 20.93
CA ASP A 4 5.37 18.23 20.32
C ASP A 4 5.12 18.72 18.90
N PHE A 5 4.33 17.98 18.11
CA PHE A 5 3.91 18.40 16.78
C PHE A 5 2.96 19.61 16.83
N LEU A 6 2.06 19.67 17.81
CA LEU A 6 1.19 20.82 18.03
C LEU A 6 2.00 22.07 18.41
N HIS A 7 2.97 21.92 19.31
CA HIS A 7 3.90 22.98 19.68
C HIS A 7 4.73 23.45 18.48
N GLN A 8 5.22 22.53 17.64
CA GLN A 8 5.95 22.87 16.42
C GLN A 8 5.07 23.62 15.42
N ALA A 9 3.82 23.17 15.21
CA ALA A 9 2.87 23.81 14.32
C ALA A 9 2.57 25.26 14.77
N ARG A 10 2.32 25.47 16.07
CA ARG A 10 2.12 26.82 16.66
C ARG A 10 3.35 27.70 16.53
N ARG A 11 4.55 27.14 16.71
CA ARG A 11 5.81 27.87 16.56
C ARG A 11 6.03 28.33 15.11
N ASN A 12 5.64 27.51 14.15
CA ASN A 12 5.79 27.82 12.72
C ASN A 12 4.71 28.80 12.23
N ASN A 13 3.56 28.87 12.89
CA ASN A 13 2.45 29.77 12.54
C ASN A 13 2.03 30.61 13.76
N PRO A 14 2.84 31.61 14.15
CA PRO A 14 2.63 32.36 15.40
C PRO A 14 1.37 33.24 15.42
N THR A 15 0.78 33.51 14.25
CA THR A 15 -0.44 34.32 14.11
C THR A 15 -1.72 33.48 14.07
N GLU A 16 -1.61 32.16 13.91
CA GLU A 16 -2.75 31.26 13.85
C GLU A 16 -2.96 30.57 15.20
N ASN A 17 -4.20 30.58 15.69
CA ASN A 17 -4.57 29.78 16.85
C ASN A 17 -4.78 28.32 16.42
N ILE A 18 -3.69 27.57 16.31
CA ILE A 18 -3.74 26.15 15.96
C ILE A 18 -4.16 25.35 17.20
N GLU A 19 -5.35 24.78 17.14
CA GLU A 19 -5.86 23.83 18.13
C GLU A 19 -5.52 22.39 17.74
N TYR A 20 -5.73 21.46 18.67
CA TYR A 20 -5.59 20.06 18.37
C TYR A 20 -6.70 19.62 17.40
N TYR A 21 -6.33 18.95 16.30
CA TYR A 21 -7.26 18.41 15.32
C TYR A 21 -6.86 16.99 14.90
N ASP A 22 -7.82 16.18 14.50
CA ASP A 22 -7.64 14.74 14.25
C ASP A 22 -6.56 14.43 13.22
N ALA A 23 -6.36 15.29 12.23
CA ALA A 23 -5.29 15.10 11.25
C ALA A 23 -3.88 15.28 11.86
N LEU A 24 -3.71 16.07 12.93
CA LEU A 24 -2.45 16.14 13.67
C LEU A 24 -2.18 14.82 14.41
N PHE A 25 -3.21 14.22 15.00
CA PHE A 25 -3.12 12.88 15.58
C PHE A 25 -2.74 11.84 14.53
N ASN A 26 -3.42 11.85 13.39
CA ASN A 26 -3.16 10.94 12.29
C ASN A 26 -1.72 11.05 11.75
N ASN A 27 -1.21 12.27 11.60
CA ASN A 27 0.18 12.52 11.21
C ASN A 27 1.18 11.89 12.19
N THR A 28 0.87 11.94 13.50
CA THR A 28 1.74 11.28 14.48
C THR A 28 1.68 9.76 14.39
N LEU A 29 0.51 9.20 14.09
CA LEU A 29 0.36 7.76 13.88
C LEU A 29 1.16 7.30 12.66
N LEU A 30 1.13 8.04 11.55
CA LEU A 30 1.92 7.73 10.34
C LEU A 30 3.44 7.69 10.63
N ILE A 31 3.94 8.67 11.38
CA ILE A 31 5.37 8.72 11.75
C ILE A 31 5.73 7.58 12.69
N LEU A 32 4.85 7.28 13.65
CA LEU A 32 5.03 6.18 14.59
C LEU A 32 5.02 4.83 13.85
N GLU A 33 4.14 4.68 12.86
CA GLU A 33 4.04 3.48 12.04
C GLU A 33 5.34 3.18 11.30
N GLY A 34 5.90 4.18 10.61
CA GLY A 34 7.18 4.02 9.91
C GLY A 34 8.33 3.63 10.85
N LYS A 35 8.37 4.21 12.06
CA LYS A 35 9.36 3.84 13.08
C LYS A 35 9.17 2.41 13.59
N ILE A 36 7.94 1.99 13.87
CA ILE A 36 7.68 0.64 14.37
C ILE A 36 7.91 -0.41 13.28
N LEU A 37 7.51 -0.14 12.05
CA LEU A 37 7.78 -1.00 10.90
C LEU A 37 9.29 -1.16 10.68
N SER A 38 10.06 -0.07 10.74
CA SER A 38 11.52 -0.15 10.57
C SER A 38 12.25 -0.89 11.68
N ILE A 39 11.76 -0.84 12.93
CA ILE A 39 12.40 -1.51 14.08
C ILE A 39 11.95 -2.97 14.21
N THR A 40 10.66 -3.23 14.02
CA THR A 40 10.03 -4.51 14.40
C THR A 40 9.41 -5.26 13.23
N GLY A 41 9.18 -4.60 12.08
CA GLY A 41 8.43 -5.16 10.95
C GLY A 41 6.93 -5.34 11.23
N ASN A 42 6.46 -4.97 12.43
CA ASN A 42 5.09 -5.20 12.88
C ASN A 42 4.22 -3.95 12.68
N LYS A 43 2.92 -4.17 12.51
CA LYS A 43 1.93 -3.10 12.43
C LYS A 43 1.65 -2.48 13.79
N LEU A 44 1.23 -1.21 13.79
CA LEU A 44 0.77 -0.48 14.97
C LEU A 44 -0.35 -1.17 15.74
N ALA A 45 -1.27 -1.83 15.01
CA ALA A 45 -2.41 -2.53 15.60
C ALA A 45 -2.01 -3.59 16.64
N LEU A 46 -0.83 -4.21 16.50
CA LEU A 46 -0.32 -5.20 17.46
C LEU A 46 0.01 -4.59 18.83
N TYR A 47 0.16 -3.27 18.90
CA TYR A 47 0.43 -2.52 20.12
C TYR A 47 -0.82 -1.83 20.68
N GLY A 48 -2.02 -2.15 20.16
CA GLY A 48 -3.28 -1.58 20.62
C GLY A 48 -3.54 -0.15 20.14
N LEU A 49 -2.81 0.33 19.15
CA LEU A 49 -2.98 1.65 18.55
C LEU A 49 -3.88 1.58 17.31
N PRO A 50 -4.69 2.63 17.05
CA PRO A 50 -5.47 2.71 15.82
C PRO A 50 -4.55 2.74 14.60
N GLU A 51 -4.98 2.11 13.50
CA GLU A 51 -4.25 2.21 12.23
C GLU A 51 -4.37 3.65 11.69
N PRO A 52 -3.26 4.24 11.21
CA PRO A 52 -3.29 5.57 10.61
C PRO A 52 -4.13 5.57 9.33
N VAL A 53 -4.85 6.67 9.12
CA VAL A 53 -5.55 6.95 7.87
C VAL A 53 -4.53 7.43 6.84
N HIS A 54 -4.29 6.62 5.82
CA HIS A 54 -3.49 7.02 4.67
C HIS A 54 -4.38 7.83 3.71
N ASP A 55 -4.47 9.15 3.93
CA ASP A 55 -5.18 10.05 3.00
C ASP A 55 -4.49 10.15 1.62
N GLN A 56 -3.32 9.52 1.45
CA GLN A 56 -2.66 9.33 0.18
C GLN A 56 -2.75 7.86 -0.27
N PRO A 57 -3.29 7.55 -1.47
CA PRO A 57 -3.09 6.25 -2.10
C PRO A 57 -1.62 5.95 -2.50
N GLU A 58 -0.69 6.87 -2.19
CA GLU A 58 0.68 6.92 -2.70
C GLU A 58 1.76 6.41 -1.74
N LEU A 59 1.44 5.49 -0.83
CA LEU A 59 2.43 4.55 -0.29
C LEU A 59 2.34 3.18 -0.96
N THR A 60 1.72 3.11 -2.14
CA THR A 60 2.05 2.04 -3.08
C THR A 60 3.53 2.26 -3.44
N SER A 61 4.42 1.52 -2.78
CA SER A 61 5.86 1.67 -2.97
C SER A 61 6.16 1.71 -4.46
N LYS A 62 7.12 2.54 -4.90
CA LYS A 62 7.48 2.63 -6.32
C LYS A 62 7.69 1.25 -6.97
N ASP A 63 8.17 0.29 -6.19
CA ASP A 63 8.27 -1.12 -6.58
C ASP A 63 6.92 -1.80 -6.80
N VAL A 64 5.93 -1.60 -5.93
CA VAL A 64 4.56 -2.10 -6.11
C VAL A 64 3.89 -1.46 -7.33
N LEU A 65 4.05 -0.15 -7.55
CA LEU A 65 3.55 0.49 -8.77
C LEU A 65 4.23 -0.09 -10.01
N ARG A 66 5.55 -0.29 -9.99
CA ARG A 66 6.31 -0.92 -11.10
C ARG A 66 5.86 -2.35 -11.36
N GLU A 67 5.57 -3.13 -10.32
CA GLU A 67 5.14 -4.52 -10.42
C GLU A 67 3.69 -4.66 -10.87
N THR A 68 2.84 -3.69 -10.53
CA THR A 68 1.41 -3.70 -10.86
C THR A 68 1.06 -2.89 -12.11
N SER A 69 2.00 -2.10 -12.66
CA SER A 69 1.84 -1.34 -13.90
C SER A 69 2.01 -2.20 -15.16
N TYR A 70 1.31 -3.33 -15.24
CA TYR A 70 1.28 -4.15 -16.45
C TYR A 70 0.07 -3.80 -17.33
N ASP A 71 0.26 -3.90 -18.65
CA ASP A 71 -0.84 -3.72 -19.60
C ASP A 71 -1.77 -4.94 -19.57
N VAL A 72 -2.94 -4.73 -18.96
CA VAL A 72 -4.00 -5.76 -18.83
C VAL A 72 -4.48 -6.25 -20.21
N GLN A 73 -4.50 -5.39 -21.23
CA GLN A 73 -4.96 -5.78 -22.57
C GLN A 73 -3.90 -6.62 -23.28
N ALA A 74 -2.62 -6.23 -23.18
CA ALA A 74 -1.52 -7.05 -23.70
C ALA A 74 -1.46 -8.42 -23.02
N LEU A 75 -1.67 -8.48 -21.70
CA LEU A 75 -1.70 -9.73 -20.95
C LEU A 75 -2.87 -10.63 -21.37
N ARG A 76 -4.06 -10.05 -21.55
CA ARG A 76 -5.24 -10.77 -22.04
C ARG A 76 -5.02 -11.33 -23.45
N ALA A 77 -4.44 -10.54 -24.35
CA ALA A 77 -4.12 -10.99 -25.70
C ALA A 77 -3.11 -12.14 -25.71
N TYR A 78 -2.08 -12.05 -24.87
CA TYR A 78 -1.10 -13.12 -24.68
C TYR A 78 -1.76 -14.41 -24.16
N MET A 79 -2.61 -14.31 -23.14
CA MET A 79 -3.35 -15.47 -22.62
C MET A 79 -4.26 -16.08 -23.69
N ALA A 80 -5.02 -15.27 -24.42
CA ALA A 80 -5.90 -15.76 -25.49
C ALA A 80 -5.13 -16.51 -26.59
N ALA A 81 -3.91 -16.08 -26.90
CA ALA A 81 -3.05 -16.74 -27.88
C ALA A 81 -2.38 -18.02 -27.35
N ASN A 82 -1.97 -18.05 -26.08
CA ASN A 82 -1.17 -19.14 -25.52
C ASN A 82 -1.99 -20.22 -24.79
N VAL A 83 -3.10 -19.88 -24.14
CA VAL A 83 -3.94 -20.87 -23.44
C VAL A 83 -4.39 -21.99 -24.39
N PRO A 84 -4.93 -21.72 -25.60
CA PRO A 84 -5.31 -22.78 -26.53
C PRO A 84 -4.14 -23.69 -26.93
N ARG A 85 -2.92 -23.14 -27.04
CA ARG A 85 -1.71 -23.88 -27.43
C ARG A 85 -1.22 -24.81 -26.33
N LEU A 86 -1.37 -24.39 -25.07
CA LEU A 86 -1.03 -25.16 -23.89
C LEU A 86 -2.08 -26.24 -23.60
N THR A 87 -3.35 -25.95 -23.83
CA THR A 87 -4.42 -26.94 -23.68
C THR A 87 -4.44 -27.95 -24.84
N ALA A 88 -4.04 -27.55 -26.06
CA ALA A 88 -4.01 -28.45 -27.20
C ALA A 88 -3.05 -29.65 -27.01
N SER A 89 -1.91 -29.47 -26.35
CA SER A 89 -1.00 -30.58 -26.04
C SER A 89 -1.46 -31.44 -24.86
N LEU A 90 -2.22 -30.87 -23.92
CA LEU A 90 -2.82 -31.62 -22.80
C LEU A 90 -3.97 -32.52 -23.27
N TYR A 91 -4.77 -32.07 -24.25
CA TYR A 91 -5.85 -32.88 -24.81
C TYR A 91 -5.39 -33.89 -25.87
N SER A 92 -4.24 -33.71 -26.52
CA SER A 92 -3.74 -34.69 -27.51
C SER A 92 -3.36 -36.04 -26.90
N HIS A 93 -2.99 -36.09 -25.62
CA HIS A 93 -2.73 -37.35 -24.90
C HIS A 93 -3.99 -38.06 -24.43
N LEU A 94 -5.14 -37.37 -24.33
CA LEU A 94 -6.39 -37.97 -23.85
C LEU A 94 -7.25 -38.59 -24.95
N TRP A 95 -6.97 -38.30 -26.22
CA TRP A 95 -7.75 -38.76 -27.37
C TRP A 95 -7.03 -39.76 -28.30
N ASN A 96 -5.79 -40.15 -27.97
CA ASN A 96 -5.02 -41.12 -28.76
C ASN A 96 -5.12 -42.57 -28.27
N ASP A 97 -5.88 -42.83 -27.19
CA ASP A 97 -6.11 -44.18 -26.61
C ASP A 97 -7.56 -44.68 -26.82
N ARG A 98 -8.09 -44.58 -28.04
CA ARG A 98 -9.30 -45.33 -28.44
C ARG A 98 -9.11 -46.06 -29.76
#